data_AF-A0A1Y5P3F9-F1
#
_entry.id   AF-A0A1Y5P3F9-F1
#
_cell.length_a   1.000
_cell.length_b   1.000
_cell.length_c   1.000
_cell.angle_alpha   90.00
_cell.angle_beta   90.00
_cell.angle_gamma   90.00
#
_symmetry.space_group_name_H-M   'P 1'
#
loop_
_entity.id
_entity.type
_entity.pdbx_description
1 polymer ?
#
loop_
_entity_poly.entity_id
_entity_poly.type
_entity_poly.pdbx_seq_one_letter_code
_entity_poly.pdbx_strand_id
1 'polypeptide(L)'
;MAGTKEQEFDQIRKHTDQVFGFILCNKFSLTTETMLERAERLWSNSERHLSPNIIVSMTEGFIMPSTTTKMLLSPIGATHVSFREDPILGFAALVRMLNLAYSDGRTVPTSAFDRYLANTATNPADVRIRPLQQPTHG
;
A
#
# COMPACT_ATOMS: atom_id res chain seq x y z
N MET A 1 16.50 3.89 26.78
CA MET A 1 17.49 4.17 25.72
C MET A 1 16.72 4.78 24.56
N ALA A 2 17.01 6.01 24.18
CA ALA A 2 16.38 6.64 23.01
C ALA A 2 16.99 6.02 21.75
N GLY A 3 16.17 5.42 20.88
CA GLY A 3 16.62 4.88 19.60
C GLY A 3 17.26 5.99 18.75
N THR A 4 18.30 5.65 18.00
CA THR A 4 18.91 6.57 17.03
C THR A 4 17.87 6.98 15.98
N LYS A 5 17.96 8.20 15.42
CA LYS A 5 17.02 8.72 14.38
C LYS A 5 16.85 7.77 13.18
N GLU A 6 17.82 6.90 12.90
CA GLU A 6 17.72 5.87 11.86
C GLU A 6 16.70 4.77 12.17
N GLN A 7 16.48 4.46 13.45
CA GLN A 7 15.53 3.45 13.89
C GLN A 7 14.08 3.95 13.84
N GLU A 8 13.86 5.25 13.68
CA GLU A 8 12.53 5.83 13.58
C GLU A 8 11.83 5.35 12.30
N PHE A 9 10.57 4.93 12.43
CA PHE A 9 9.77 4.42 11.33
C PHE A 9 9.25 5.60 10.50
N ASP A 10 9.53 5.63 9.19
CA ASP A 10 9.20 6.77 8.32
C ASP A 10 8.67 6.29 6.97
N GLN A 11 7.34 6.14 6.86
CA GLN A 11 6.66 5.72 5.63
C GLN A 11 6.78 6.75 4.50
N ILE A 12 7.08 8.02 4.82
CA ILE A 12 7.12 9.09 3.83
C ILE A 12 8.43 9.02 3.05
N ARG A 13 9.55 8.77 3.76
CA ARG A 13 10.90 8.86 3.19
C ARG A 13 11.59 7.52 3.01
N LYS A 14 11.21 6.48 3.76
CA LYS A 14 11.84 5.15 3.72
C LYS A 14 10.91 4.14 3.06
N HIS A 15 11.29 3.67 1.86
CA HIS A 15 10.50 2.68 1.12
C HIS A 15 10.32 1.34 1.87
N THR A 16 11.27 0.96 2.73
CA THR A 16 11.18 -0.25 3.57
C THR A 16 10.14 -0.16 4.67
N ASP A 17 9.72 1.06 5.00
CA ASP A 17 8.75 1.35 6.07
C ASP A 17 7.36 1.57 5.45
N GLN A 18 7.25 1.62 4.12
CA GLN A 18 5.99 1.82 3.42
C GLN A 18 5.12 0.58 3.46
N VAL A 19 3.82 0.81 3.63
CA VAL A 19 2.81 -0.20 3.30
C VAL A 19 2.91 -0.50 1.81
N PHE A 20 3.13 -1.76 1.47
CA PHE A 20 3.13 -2.20 0.08
C PHE A 20 1.70 -2.24 -0.47
N GLY A 21 1.37 -1.27 -1.33
CA GLY A 21 0.07 -1.18 -1.99
C GLY A 21 0.10 -1.82 -3.37
N PHE A 22 -0.96 -2.54 -3.75
CA PHE A 22 -1.11 -3.04 -5.11
C PHE A 22 -2.57 -3.06 -5.54
N ILE A 23 -2.79 -3.07 -6.85
CA ILE A 23 -4.10 -3.29 -7.46
C ILE A 23 -3.99 -4.49 -8.38
N LEU A 24 -4.89 -5.45 -8.25
CA LEU A 24 -4.99 -6.62 -9.11
C LEU A 24 -6.37 -6.66 -9.75
N CYS A 25 -6.43 -6.71 -11.07
CA CYS A 25 -7.67 -6.81 -11.82
C CYS A 25 -7.54 -7.80 -12.98
N ASN A 26 -8.68 -8.30 -13.48
CA ASN A 26 -8.67 -9.17 -14.66
C ASN A 26 -8.22 -8.42 -15.92
N LYS A 27 -8.83 -7.26 -16.16
CA LYS A 27 -8.49 -6.34 -17.25
C LYS A 27 -8.69 -4.88 -16.84
N PHE A 28 -8.08 -3.96 -17.56
CA PHE A 28 -8.38 -2.55 -17.56
C PHE A 28 -9.67 -2.27 -18.33
N SER A 29 -10.48 -1.38 -17.80
CA SER A 29 -11.74 -0.94 -18.43
C SER A 29 -11.56 0.22 -19.40
N LEU A 30 -10.39 0.86 -19.35
CA LEU A 30 -10.03 2.05 -20.12
C LEU A 30 -8.89 1.72 -21.09
N THR A 31 -8.69 2.58 -22.09
CA THR A 31 -7.52 2.48 -22.96
C THR A 31 -6.23 2.67 -22.15
N THR A 32 -5.13 2.10 -22.64
CA THR A 32 -3.81 2.23 -22.01
C THR A 32 -3.40 3.68 -21.77
N GLU A 33 -3.65 4.56 -22.74
CA GLU A 33 -3.36 5.99 -22.64
C GLU A 33 -4.13 6.66 -21.50
N THR A 34 -5.44 6.44 -21.42
CA THR A 34 -6.27 6.98 -20.32
C THR A 34 -5.90 6.36 -18.98
N MET A 35 -5.53 5.08 -18.94
CA MET A 35 -5.04 4.44 -17.72
C MET A 35 -3.74 5.06 -17.23
N LEU A 36 -2.79 5.31 -18.12
CA LEU A 36 -1.51 5.96 -17.80
C LEU A 36 -1.73 7.39 -17.31
N GLU A 37 -2.55 8.18 -17.98
CA GLU A 37 -2.88 9.55 -17.55
C GLU A 37 -3.51 9.56 -16.15
N ARG A 38 -4.47 8.67 -15.90
CA ARG A 38 -5.12 8.54 -14.58
C ARG A 38 -4.15 8.05 -13.51
N ALA A 39 -3.25 7.13 -13.85
CA ALA A 39 -2.18 6.69 -12.98
C ALA A 39 -1.26 7.87 -12.63
N GLU A 40 -0.69 8.57 -13.61
CA GLU A 40 0.17 9.73 -13.35
C GLU A 40 -0.53 10.77 -12.49
N ARG A 41 -1.81 11.04 -12.75
CA ARG A 41 -2.62 11.95 -11.94
C ARG A 41 -2.84 11.45 -10.51
N LEU A 42 -3.09 10.15 -10.30
CA LEU A 42 -3.19 9.55 -8.98
C LEU A 42 -1.87 9.75 -8.22
N TRP A 43 -0.74 9.37 -8.82
CA TRP A 43 0.58 9.45 -8.22
C TRP A 43 1.07 10.88 -7.99
N SER A 44 0.61 11.84 -8.78
CA SER A 44 0.97 13.27 -8.64
C SER A 44 0.13 13.98 -7.58
N ASN A 45 -1.13 13.57 -7.38
CA ASN A 45 -2.06 14.22 -6.44
C ASN A 45 -2.16 13.52 -5.08
N SER A 46 -1.70 12.27 -4.98
CA SER A 46 -1.62 11.56 -3.71
C SER A 46 -0.25 11.70 -3.09
N GLU A 47 -0.19 11.63 -1.77
CA GLU A 47 1.09 11.43 -1.09
C GLU A 47 1.69 10.11 -1.58
N ARG A 48 2.92 10.15 -2.09
CA ARG A 48 3.55 9.00 -2.78
C ARG A 48 3.55 7.72 -1.96
N HIS A 49 3.57 7.83 -0.63
CA HIS A 49 3.55 6.69 0.26
C HIS A 49 2.17 6.01 0.39
N LEU A 50 1.12 6.64 -0.13
CA LEU A 50 -0.24 6.11 -0.20
C LEU A 50 -0.59 5.59 -1.60
N SER A 51 0.23 5.91 -2.60
CA SER A 51 0.02 5.41 -3.97
C SER A 51 0.40 3.92 -4.05
N PRO A 52 -0.25 3.14 -4.94
CA PRO A 52 0.14 1.74 -5.14
C PRO A 52 1.60 1.63 -5.62
N ASN A 53 2.25 0.50 -5.34
CA ASN A 53 3.57 0.15 -5.87
C ASN A 53 3.47 -0.46 -7.26
N ILE A 54 2.36 -1.15 -7.55
CA ILE A 54 2.11 -1.82 -8.82
C ILE A 54 0.60 -1.96 -9.06
N ILE A 55 0.19 -1.84 -10.32
CA ILE A 55 -1.17 -2.14 -10.79
C ILE A 55 -1.05 -3.24 -11.84
N VAL A 56 -1.71 -4.37 -11.66
CA VAL A 56 -1.62 -5.53 -12.55
C VAL A 56 -2.97 -5.86 -13.15
N SER A 57 -3.00 -5.97 -14.47
CA SER A 57 -4.04 -6.59 -15.29
C SER A 57 -3.59 -8.01 -15.67
N MET A 58 -4.42 -9.01 -15.36
CA MET A 58 -4.13 -10.41 -15.69
C MET A 58 -4.08 -10.68 -17.19
N THR A 59 -4.69 -9.83 -18.01
CA THR A 59 -4.78 -10.03 -19.47
C THR A 59 -3.96 -9.05 -20.30
N GLU A 60 -3.58 -7.89 -19.75
CA GLU A 60 -2.90 -6.84 -20.53
C GLU A 60 -1.49 -6.55 -20.04
N GLY A 61 -1.17 -6.70 -18.75
CA GLY A 61 0.15 -6.37 -18.22
C GLY A 61 0.08 -5.52 -16.96
N PHE A 62 1.01 -4.58 -16.79
CA PHE A 62 1.15 -3.89 -15.51
C PHE A 62 1.65 -2.45 -15.63
N ILE A 63 1.26 -1.63 -14.65
CA ILE A 63 1.71 -0.25 -14.47
C ILE A 63 2.57 -0.18 -13.21
N MET A 64 3.74 0.45 -13.33
CA MET A 64 4.67 0.67 -12.22
C MET A 64 5.20 2.10 -12.21
N PRO A 65 5.58 2.63 -11.04
CA PRO A 65 6.31 3.87 -10.95
C PRO A 65 7.66 3.73 -11.66
N SER A 66 8.13 4.81 -12.28
CA SER A 66 9.37 4.80 -13.05
C SER A 66 10.06 6.16 -13.03
N THR A 67 11.36 6.15 -13.32
CA THR A 67 12.09 7.32 -13.81
C THR A 67 12.20 7.23 -15.33
N THR A 68 12.85 8.21 -15.95
CA THR A 68 13.19 8.19 -17.39
C THR A 68 14.03 6.98 -17.80
N THR A 69 14.72 6.31 -16.85
CA THR A 69 15.70 5.25 -17.15
C THR A 69 15.35 3.88 -16.57
N LYS A 70 14.45 3.80 -15.58
CA LYS A 70 14.14 2.53 -14.92
C LYS A 70 12.77 2.52 -14.26
N MET A 71 12.18 1.33 -14.17
CA MET A 71 11.05 1.07 -13.26
C MET A 71 11.54 1.04 -11.81
N LEU A 72 10.66 1.42 -10.90
CA LEU A 72 10.90 1.50 -9.46
C LEU A 72 9.95 0.57 -8.71
N LEU A 73 10.41 0.08 -7.56
CA LEU A 73 9.60 -0.76 -6.67
C LEU A 73 8.71 0.07 -5.72
N SER A 74 8.98 1.37 -5.61
CA SER A 74 8.23 2.31 -4.79
C SER A 74 7.93 3.58 -5.59
N PRO A 75 6.78 4.24 -5.32
CA PRO A 75 6.49 5.57 -5.83
C PRO A 75 7.45 6.67 -5.36
N ILE A 76 8.20 6.44 -4.27
CA ILE A 76 9.21 7.40 -3.80
C ILE A 76 10.26 7.58 -4.91
N GLY A 77 10.47 8.83 -5.33
CA GLY A 77 11.45 9.17 -6.36
C GLY A 77 11.01 8.91 -7.80
N ALA A 78 9.80 8.38 -8.04
CA ALA A 78 9.22 8.26 -9.38
C ALA A 78 8.99 9.63 -10.03
N THR A 79 9.27 9.76 -11.33
CA THR A 79 8.93 10.95 -12.11
C THR A 79 7.82 10.68 -13.12
N HIS A 80 7.61 9.41 -13.46
CA HIS A 80 6.61 8.93 -14.42
C HIS A 80 5.97 7.64 -13.91
N VAL A 81 4.97 7.18 -14.64
CA VAL A 81 4.51 5.80 -14.58
C VAL A 81 4.74 5.14 -15.93
N SER A 82 5.06 3.85 -15.91
CA SER A 82 5.30 3.06 -17.13
C SER A 82 4.29 1.93 -17.19
N PHE A 83 3.73 1.70 -18.38
CA PHE A 83 2.95 0.50 -18.67
C PHE A 83 3.82 -0.49 -19.46
N ARG A 84 3.73 -1.77 -19.08
CA ARG A 84 4.31 -2.86 -19.83
C ARG A 84 3.22 -3.86 -20.20
N GLU A 85 3.06 -4.05 -21.51
CA GLU A 85 2.11 -5.00 -22.08
C GLU A 85 2.66 -6.43 -22.04
N ASP A 86 2.60 -7.05 -20.86
CA ASP A 86 3.10 -8.40 -20.62
C ASP A 86 2.33 -9.04 -19.45
N PRO A 87 1.21 -9.74 -19.71
CA PRO A 87 0.33 -10.27 -18.66
C PRO A 87 0.99 -11.36 -17.81
N ILE A 88 1.83 -12.21 -18.43
CA ILE A 88 2.56 -13.27 -17.71
C ILE A 88 3.54 -12.63 -16.75
N LEU A 89 4.30 -11.63 -17.22
CA LEU A 89 5.25 -10.94 -16.37
C LEU A 89 4.56 -10.08 -15.31
N GLY A 90 3.38 -9.51 -15.58
CA GLY A 90 2.67 -8.66 -14.62
C GLY A 90 2.36 -9.37 -13.31
N PHE A 91 1.79 -10.58 -13.40
CA PHE A 91 1.53 -11.38 -12.19
C PHE A 91 2.82 -11.84 -11.51
N ALA A 92 3.82 -12.29 -12.29
CA ALA A 92 5.12 -12.69 -11.76
C ALA A 92 5.85 -11.53 -11.04
N ALA A 93 5.74 -10.31 -11.58
CA ALA A 93 6.29 -9.10 -10.99
C ALA A 93 5.62 -8.77 -9.65
N LEU A 94 4.29 -8.86 -9.56
CA LEU A 94 3.56 -8.70 -8.30
C LEU A 94 4.03 -9.71 -7.24
N VAL A 95 4.09 -11.00 -7.58
CA VAL A 95 4.57 -12.04 -6.64
C VAL A 95 5.99 -11.77 -6.17
N ARG A 96 6.88 -11.37 -7.09
CA ARG A 96 8.25 -10.99 -6.75
C ARG A 96 8.28 -9.78 -5.79
N MET A 97 7.48 -8.76 -6.04
CA MET A 97 7.43 -7.57 -5.21
C MET A 97 6.84 -7.84 -3.83
N LEU A 98 5.82 -8.71 -3.72
CA LEU A 98 5.30 -9.16 -2.43
C LEU A 98 6.36 -9.90 -1.61
N ASN A 99 7.14 -10.78 -2.25
CA ASN A 99 8.25 -11.47 -1.58
C ASN A 99 9.32 -10.49 -1.08
N LEU A 100 9.65 -9.47 -1.87
CA LEU A 100 10.59 -8.42 -1.46
C LEU A 100 10.03 -7.59 -0.30
N ALA A 101 8.77 -7.15 -0.39
CA ALA A 101 8.13 -6.39 0.68
C ALA A 101 8.06 -7.18 1.99
N TYR A 102 7.81 -8.50 1.91
CA TYR A 102 7.83 -9.38 3.07
C TYR A 102 9.23 -9.59 3.66
N SER A 103 10.25 -9.75 2.80
CA SER A 103 11.61 -10.08 3.24
C SER A 103 12.40 -8.86 3.73
N ASP A 104 12.22 -7.72 3.06
CA ASP A 104 13.01 -6.50 3.26
C ASP A 104 12.22 -5.41 4.01
N GLY A 105 10.91 -5.58 4.15
CA GLY A 105 10.05 -4.65 4.88
C GLY A 105 10.34 -4.66 6.38
N ARG A 106 10.40 -3.48 7.00
CA ARG A 106 10.59 -3.39 8.45
C ARG A 106 9.30 -3.78 9.17
N THR A 107 9.41 -4.69 10.11
CA THR A 107 8.30 -5.06 10.99
C THR A 107 7.99 -3.91 11.95
N VAL A 108 6.72 -3.62 12.15
CA VAL A 108 6.28 -2.63 13.14
C VAL A 108 6.59 -3.18 14.54
N PRO A 109 7.24 -2.40 15.43
CA PRO A 109 7.52 -2.86 16.79
C PRO A 109 6.21 -3.11 17.56
N THR A 110 6.20 -4.13 18.40
CA THR A 110 5.01 -4.50 19.19
C THR A 110 4.55 -3.38 20.13
N SER A 111 5.48 -2.55 20.61
CA SER A 111 5.19 -1.37 21.43
C SER A 111 4.31 -0.33 20.74
N ALA A 112 4.24 -0.33 19.41
CA ALA A 112 3.30 0.52 18.68
C ALA A 112 1.84 0.15 18.95
N PHE A 113 1.56 -1.08 19.41
CA PHE A 113 0.22 -1.53 19.77
C PHE A 113 -0.18 -1.16 21.20
N ASP A 114 0.77 -0.84 22.08
CA ASP A 114 0.51 -0.51 23.49
C ASP A 114 -0.45 0.68 23.63
N ARG A 115 -0.40 1.65 22.71
CA ARG A 115 -1.33 2.79 22.67
C ARG A 115 -2.80 2.39 22.50
N TYR A 116 -3.07 1.27 21.85
CA TYR A 116 -4.44 0.75 21.69
C TYR A 116 -4.90 -0.04 22.92
N LEU A 117 -3.96 -0.63 23.67
CA LEU A 117 -4.22 -1.32 24.94
C LEU A 117 -4.32 -0.35 26.12
N ALA A 118 -3.64 0.80 26.05
CA ALA A 118 -3.73 1.83 27.09
C ALA A 118 -5.08 2.58 27.07
N ASN A 119 -5.71 2.69 25.90
CA ASN A 119 -7.01 3.37 25.74
C ASN A 119 -8.22 2.52 26.16
N THR A 120 -8.03 1.22 26.44
CA THR A 120 -9.04 0.36 27.07
C THR A 120 -9.00 0.43 28.59
N ALA A 121 -8.07 1.17 29.19
CA ALA A 121 -8.16 1.61 30.58
C ALA A 121 -9.10 2.83 30.71
N THR A 122 -10.24 2.82 30.00
CA THR A 122 -11.38 3.64 30.38
C THR A 122 -11.92 3.07 31.68
N ASN A 123 -12.14 3.96 32.65
CA ASN A 123 -12.78 3.70 33.92
C ASN A 123 -13.92 2.66 33.74
N PRO A 124 -13.95 1.53 34.48
CA PRO A 124 -14.93 0.45 34.29
C PRO A 124 -16.40 0.88 34.40
N ALA A 125 -16.67 2.13 34.77
CA ALA A 125 -17.99 2.76 34.75
C ALA A 125 -18.51 3.21 33.36
N ASP A 126 -17.65 3.37 32.34
CA ASP A 126 -18.03 3.93 31.03
C ASP A 126 -18.35 2.89 29.94
N VAL A 127 -18.18 1.60 30.22
CA VAL A 127 -18.55 0.53 29.28
C VAL A 127 -20.06 0.27 29.38
N ARG A 128 -20.86 1.15 28.77
CA ARG A 128 -22.26 0.80 28.44
C ARG A 128 -22.26 -0.16 27.27
N ILE A 129 -22.24 -1.45 27.57
CA ILE A 129 -22.57 -2.50 26.60
C ILE A 129 -23.99 -2.22 26.12
N ARG A 130 -24.15 -1.78 24.86
CA ARG A 130 -25.48 -1.78 24.24
C ARG A 130 -25.90 -3.26 24.13
N PRO A 131 -27.02 -3.68 24.76
CA PRO A 131 -27.51 -5.02 24.52
C PRO A 131 -27.83 -5.17 23.03
N LEU A 132 -27.38 -6.28 22.46
CA LEU A 132 -27.78 -6.70 21.12
C LEU A 132 -29.31 -6.72 21.07
N GLN A 133 -29.89 -5.87 20.22
CA GLN A 133 -31.32 -5.95 19.89
C GLN A 133 -31.54 -7.34 19.29
N GLN A 134 -32.34 -8.16 19.98
CA GLN A 134 -32.78 -9.44 19.42
C GLN A 134 -33.67 -9.15 18.20
N PRO A 135 -33.51 -9.92 17.11
CA PRO A 135 -34.38 -9.77 15.94
C PRO A 135 -35.82 -10.09 16.34
N THR A 136 -36.69 -9.10 16.22
CA THR A 136 -38.13 -9.32 16.27
C THR A 136 -38.54 -10.05 14.99
N HIS A 137 -38.84 -11.34 15.11
CA HIS A 137 -39.60 -12.04 14.08
C HIS A 137 -41.06 -11.59 14.18
N GLY A 138 -41.51 -10.85 13.18
CA GLY A 138 -42.90 -10.52 12.89
C GLY A 138 -43.12 -10.63 11.39
#